data_AF-A0A0M8VTZ5-F1
#
_entry.id   AF-A0A0M8VTZ5-F1
#
_cell.length_a   1.000
_cell.length_b   1.000
_cell.length_c   1.000
_cell.angle_alpha   90.00
_cell.angle_beta   90.00
_cell.angle_gamma   90.00
#
_symmetry.space_group_name_H-M   'P 1'
#
loop_
_entity.id
_entity.type
_entity.pdbx_description
1 polymer ?
#
loop_
_entity_poly.entity_id
_entity_poly.type
_entity_poly.pdbx_seq_one_letter_code
_entity_poly.pdbx_strand_id
1 'polypeptide(L)'
;ALDTVKNLADEEMKVVVDPEKGVRRITKLMDPAEATGEYIGVTLIEGDAAPELADALKAVWETDPQQFYEHGYQELVNRGFRIDVAPIGEVEWVEIDNHDDLARGRVIACQY
;
A
#
# COMPACT_ATOMS: atom_id res chain seq x y z
N ALA A 1 5.33 1.14 -3.70
CA ALA A 1 5.82 2.52 -3.50
C ALA A 1 5.23 3.04 -2.20
N LEU A 2 6.02 3.76 -1.40
CA LEU A 2 5.63 4.17 -0.04
C LEU A 2 5.81 5.68 0.15
N ASP A 3 4.76 6.36 0.58
CA ASP A 3 4.87 7.73 1.10
C ASP A 3 5.31 7.66 2.56
N THR A 4 6.46 8.25 2.84
CA THR A 4 7.09 8.27 4.18
C THR A 4 7.11 9.68 4.78
N VAL A 5 6.43 10.62 4.12
CA VAL A 5 6.43 12.06 4.47
C VAL A 5 5.07 12.50 4.99
N LYS A 6 3.96 11.99 4.42
CA LYS A 6 2.61 12.36 4.85
C LYS A 6 2.34 11.96 6.31
N ASN A 7 1.59 12.82 7.00
CA ASN A 7 0.96 12.45 8.26
C ASN A 7 -0.25 11.56 7.95
N LEU A 8 -0.24 10.34 8.47
CA LEU A 8 -1.30 9.37 8.23
C LEU A 8 -2.43 9.53 9.25
N ALA A 9 -3.66 9.29 8.80
CA ALA A 9 -4.86 9.23 9.62
C ALA A 9 -5.45 7.81 9.55
N ASP A 10 -6.76 7.65 9.80
CA ASP A 10 -7.37 6.33 9.93
C ASP A 10 -7.63 5.62 8.59
N GLU A 11 -7.81 6.35 7.48
CA GLU A 11 -8.27 5.77 6.20
C GLU A 11 -7.15 5.20 5.33
N GLU A 12 -5.93 5.71 5.48
CA GLU A 12 -4.77 5.39 4.65
C GLU A 12 -4.31 3.94 4.82
N MET A 13 -3.79 3.36 3.75
CA MET A 13 -3.23 2.00 3.77
C MET A 13 -1.83 2.02 4.37
N LYS A 14 -1.74 1.73 5.66
CA LYS A 14 -0.51 1.85 6.45
C LYS A 14 0.38 0.62 6.26
N VAL A 15 1.69 0.84 6.19
CA VAL A 15 2.69 -0.22 6.06
C VAL A 15 3.72 -0.09 7.16
N VAL A 16 4.08 -1.22 7.77
CA VAL A 16 5.25 -1.37 8.64
C VAL A 16 6.32 -2.12 7.89
N VAL A 17 7.53 -1.57 7.84
CA VAL A 17 8.68 -2.14 7.14
C VAL A 17 9.80 -2.44 8.12
N ASP A 18 10.43 -3.60 7.97
CA ASP A 18 11.68 -3.96 8.61
C ASP A 18 12.80 -3.85 7.55
N PRO A 19 13.91 -3.13 7.81
CA PRO A 19 14.97 -2.93 6.82
C PRO A 19 15.60 -4.22 6.28
N GLU A 20 15.61 -5.30 7.07
CA GLU A 20 16.18 -6.58 6.68
C GLU A 20 15.14 -7.51 6.05
N LYS A 21 13.88 -7.42 6.49
CA LYS A 21 12.81 -8.36 6.13
C LYS A 21 11.79 -7.82 5.13
N GLY A 22 11.85 -6.54 4.77
CA GLY A 22 10.86 -5.88 3.93
C GLY A 22 9.55 -5.60 4.68
N VAL A 23 8.43 -5.57 3.95
CA VAL A 23 7.09 -5.38 4.53
C VAL A 23 6.83 -6.43 5.62
N ARG A 24 6.41 -5.95 6.79
CA ARG A 24 5.98 -6.79 7.93
C ARG A 24 4.47 -6.78 8.10
N ARG A 25 3.85 -5.64 7.84
CA ARG A 25 2.42 -5.45 7.98
C ARG A 25 1.91 -4.44 6.95
N ILE A 26 0.77 -4.72 6.35
CA ILE A 26 0.00 -3.78 5.54
C ILE A 26 -1.48 -3.88 5.92
N THR A 27 -2.07 -2.77 6.37
CA THR A 27 -3.49 -2.72 6.75
C THR A 27 -3.95 -1.27 6.96
N LYS A 28 -5.26 -1.02 6.84
CA LYS A 28 -5.88 0.23 7.32
C LYS A 28 -5.96 0.29 8.85
N LEU A 29 -6.03 -0.88 9.52
CA LEU A 29 -6.34 -1.02 10.94
C LEU A 29 -5.06 -1.14 11.80
N MET A 30 -4.38 -0.03 12.03
CA MET A 30 -3.31 0.14 13.01
C MET A 30 -3.22 1.60 13.45
N ASP A 31 -2.51 1.87 14.55
CA ASP A 31 -2.18 3.24 14.94
C ASP A 31 -1.31 3.87 13.82
N PRO A 32 -1.70 5.03 13.25
CA PRO A 32 -0.90 5.71 12.23
C PRO A 32 0.54 5.99 12.68
N ALA A 33 0.78 6.20 13.98
CA ALA A 33 2.12 6.44 14.52
C ALA A 33 3.04 5.21 14.49
N GLU A 34 2.49 4.00 14.33
CA GLU A 34 3.27 2.78 14.18
C GLU A 34 3.70 2.51 12.72
N ALA A 35 3.09 3.21 11.76
CA ALA A 35 3.35 3.02 10.35
C ALA A 35 4.71 3.59 9.94
N THR A 36 5.42 2.87 9.08
CA THR A 36 6.57 3.41 8.35
C THR A 36 6.14 4.39 7.26
N GLY A 37 4.95 4.18 6.69
CA GLY A 37 4.40 5.05 5.64
C GLY A 37 3.09 4.52 5.06
N GLU A 38 2.56 5.25 4.08
CA GLU A 38 1.37 4.91 3.31
C GLU A 38 1.74 4.21 2.00
N TYR A 39 1.10 3.07 1.75
CA TYR A 39 1.13 2.45 0.44
C TYR A 39 0.24 3.24 -0.53
N ILE A 40 0.84 3.79 -1.58
CA ILE A 40 0.18 4.73 -2.50
C ILE A 40 -0.54 4.06 -3.69
N GLY A 41 -0.86 2.77 -3.59
CA GLY A 41 -1.53 2.03 -4.68
C GLY A 41 -0.64 1.70 -5.89
N VAL A 42 0.68 1.92 -5.82
CA VAL A 42 1.62 1.61 -6.92
C VAL A 42 2.61 0.54 -6.52
N THR A 43 2.57 -0.60 -7.21
CA THR A 43 3.46 -1.75 -6.99
C THR A 43 4.04 -2.25 -8.32
N LEU A 44 5.36 -2.46 -8.35
CA LEU A 44 6.03 -3.20 -9.43
C LEU A 44 5.97 -4.70 -9.08
N ILE A 45 5.46 -5.50 -9.99
CA ILE A 45 5.38 -6.97 -9.85
C ILE A 45 6.25 -7.58 -10.95
N GLU A 46 7.32 -8.25 -10.55
CA GLU A 46 8.17 -9.00 -11.48
C GLU A 46 7.48 -10.29 -11.93
N GLY A 47 7.85 -10.77 -13.12
CA GLY A 47 7.15 -11.89 -13.74
C GLY A 47 7.25 -13.21 -12.96
N ASP A 48 8.34 -13.39 -12.22
CA ASP A 48 8.58 -14.54 -11.34
C ASP A 48 7.79 -14.47 -10.04
N ALA A 49 7.42 -13.28 -9.55
CA ALA A 49 6.58 -13.11 -8.37
C ALA A 49 5.07 -13.31 -8.65
N ALA A 50 4.66 -13.26 -9.92
CA ALA A 50 3.26 -13.25 -10.31
C ALA A 50 2.46 -14.51 -9.89
N PRO A 51 2.98 -15.75 -10.04
CA PRO A 51 2.22 -16.95 -9.65
C PRO A 51 1.92 -17.00 -8.15
N GLU A 52 2.92 -16.74 -7.31
CA GLU A 52 2.80 -16.74 -5.86
C GLU A 52 1.85 -15.64 -5.37
N LEU A 53 1.93 -14.44 -5.96
CA LEU A 53 1.00 -13.36 -5.66
C LEU A 53 -0.43 -13.70 -6.07
N ALA A 54 -0.63 -14.29 -7.25
CA ALA A 54 -1.95 -14.69 -7.71
C ALA A 54 -2.59 -15.74 -6.78
N ASP A 55 -1.80 -16.70 -6.29
CA ASP A 55 -2.27 -17.71 -5.34
C ASP A 55 -2.61 -17.10 -3.96
N ALA A 56 -1.80 -16.15 -3.47
CA ALA A 56 -2.08 -15.43 -2.22
C ALA A 56 -3.36 -14.59 -2.32
N LEU A 57 -3.53 -13.84 -3.42
CA LEU A 57 -4.75 -13.06 -3.69
C LEU A 57 -5.98 -13.96 -3.77
N LYS A 58 -5.85 -15.11 -4.43
CA LYS A 58 -6.93 -16.09 -4.54
C LYS A 58 -7.35 -16.62 -3.18
N ALA A 59 -6.40 -16.99 -2.32
CA ALA A 59 -6.70 -17.51 -0.97
C ALA A 59 -7.46 -16.50 -0.10
N VAL A 60 -7.10 -15.21 -0.19
CA VAL A 60 -7.82 -14.12 0.48
C VAL A 60 -9.23 -13.99 -0.09
N TRP A 61 -9.36 -13.95 -1.41
CA TRP A 61 -10.66 -13.80 -2.09
C TRP A 61 -11.61 -14.97 -1.82
N GLU A 62 -11.10 -16.21 -1.77
CA GLU A 62 -11.90 -17.40 -1.43
C GLU A 62 -12.39 -17.37 0.03
N THR A 63 -11.70 -16.65 0.92
CA THR A 63 -12.11 -16.47 2.31
C THR A 63 -13.16 -15.36 2.44
N ASP A 64 -12.90 -14.20 1.87
CA ASP A 64 -13.84 -13.07 1.82
C ASP A 64 -13.55 -12.19 0.59
N PRO A 65 -14.44 -12.19 -0.42
CA PRO A 65 -14.22 -11.45 -1.65
C PRO A 65 -14.37 -9.93 -1.50
N GLN A 66 -14.81 -9.44 -0.33
CA GLN A 66 -14.88 -8.00 -0.03
C GLN A 66 -13.58 -7.43 0.54
N GLN A 67 -12.56 -8.26 0.76
CA GLN A 67 -11.27 -7.81 1.25
C GLN A 67 -10.51 -7.01 0.19
N PHE A 68 -9.73 -6.05 0.67
CA PHE A 68 -8.79 -5.31 -0.17
C PHE A 68 -7.67 -6.21 -0.70
N TYR A 69 -7.18 -5.95 -1.91
CA TYR A 69 -6.13 -6.76 -2.53
C TYR A 69 -4.80 -6.73 -1.75
N GLU A 70 -4.57 -5.69 -0.93
CA GLU A 70 -3.44 -5.57 -0.03
C GLU A 70 -3.43 -6.67 1.06
N HIS A 71 -4.58 -7.26 1.38
CA HIS A 71 -4.61 -8.47 2.20
C HIS A 71 -3.92 -9.64 1.50
N GLY A 72 -3.93 -9.68 0.16
CA GLY A 72 -3.15 -10.62 -0.63
C GLY A 72 -1.65 -10.38 -0.49
N TYR A 73 -1.20 -9.12 -0.41
CA TYR A 73 0.20 -8.80 -0.08
C TYR A 73 0.54 -9.24 1.34
N GLN A 74 -0.34 -8.99 2.31
CA GLN A 74 -0.15 -9.46 3.68
C GLN A 74 -0.04 -10.99 3.75
N GLU A 75 -0.91 -11.70 3.03
CA GLU A 75 -0.89 -13.15 2.94
C GLU A 75 0.40 -13.67 2.30
N LEU A 76 0.84 -13.02 1.22
CA LEU A 76 2.11 -13.34 0.57
C LEU A 76 3.31 -13.17 1.52
N VAL A 77 3.32 -12.08 2.31
CA VAL A 77 4.31 -11.84 3.37
C VAL A 77 4.23 -12.90 4.47
N ASN A 78 3.03 -13.30 4.89
CA ASN A 78 2.83 -14.34 5.91
C ASN A 78 3.39 -15.70 5.45
N ARG A 79 3.37 -15.97 4.15
CA ARG A 79 3.99 -17.16 3.52
C ARG A 79 5.51 -17.08 3.41
N GLY A 80 6.12 -15.98 3.85
CA GLY A 80 7.57 -15.78 3.87
C GLY A 80 8.14 -15.12 2.62
N PHE A 81 7.29 -14.65 1.70
CA PHE A 81 7.75 -13.89 0.55
C PHE A 81 8.18 -12.49 1.00
N ARG A 82 9.32 -12.01 0.50
CA ARG A 82 9.82 -10.66 0.79
C ARG A 82 9.24 -9.67 -0.21
N ILE A 83 8.54 -8.66 0.29
CA ILE A 83 8.13 -7.49 -0.48
C ILE A 83 8.96 -6.31 0.00
N ASP A 84 9.73 -5.70 -0.89
CA ASP A 84 10.48 -4.48 -0.60
C ASP A 84 9.63 -3.23 -0.91
N VAL A 85 10.01 -2.11 -0.28
CA VAL A 85 9.38 -0.81 -0.53
C VAL A 85 10.38 0.16 -1.15
N ALA A 86 9.86 1.08 -1.96
CA ALA A 86 10.59 2.22 -2.47
C ALA A 86 9.92 3.50 -1.97
N PRO A 87 10.61 4.36 -1.19
CA PRO A 87 10.07 5.64 -0.79
C PRO A 87 9.91 6.55 -2.02
N ILE A 88 8.79 7.28 -2.10
CA ILE A 88 8.53 8.18 -3.25
C ILE A 88 9.18 9.56 -3.11
N GLY A 89 9.70 9.88 -1.92
CA GLY A 89 10.24 11.21 -1.61
C GLY A 89 9.14 12.26 -1.39
N GLU A 90 9.52 13.53 -1.43
CA GLU A 90 8.59 14.65 -1.31
C GLU A 90 7.96 14.95 -2.67
N VAL A 91 6.79 14.38 -2.92
CA VAL A 91 6.00 14.58 -4.16
C VAL A 91 4.55 14.85 -3.79
N GLU A 92 3.96 15.88 -4.39
CA GLU A 92 2.53 16.15 -4.26
C GLU A 92 1.73 15.10 -5.03
N TRP A 93 0.86 14.36 -4.32
CA TRP A 93 -0.04 13.37 -4.90
C TRP A 93 -1.31 13.20 -4.04
N VAL A 94 -2.37 12.68 -4.66
CA VAL A 94 -3.66 12.41 -4.01
C VAL A 94 -4.38 11.24 -4.70
N GLU A 95 -4.98 10.35 -3.92
CA GLU A 95 -5.96 9.36 -4.39
C GLU A 95 -7.33 10.03 -4.51
N ILE A 96 -8.04 9.84 -5.62
CA ILE A 96 -9.31 10.54 -5.86
C ILE A 96 -10.48 9.63 -5.49
N ASP A 97 -10.89 9.66 -4.23
CA ASP A 97 -12.03 8.88 -3.74
C ASP A 97 -13.31 9.72 -3.62
N ASN A 98 -13.16 11.01 -3.30
CA ASN A 98 -14.29 11.91 -3.08
C ASN A 98 -14.12 13.28 -3.79
N HIS A 99 -15.05 14.20 -3.55
CA HIS A 99 -15.06 15.51 -4.20
C HIS A 99 -13.97 16.46 -3.67
N ASP A 100 -13.58 16.30 -2.40
CA ASP A 100 -12.50 17.08 -1.79
C ASP A 100 -11.15 16.64 -2.36
N ASP A 101 -10.96 15.33 -2.55
CA ASP A 101 -9.77 14.79 -3.22
C ASP A 101 -9.67 15.30 -4.66
N LEU A 102 -10.79 15.32 -5.40
CA LEU A 102 -10.83 15.88 -6.75
C LEU A 102 -10.46 17.36 -6.77
N ALA A 103 -10.94 18.14 -5.78
CA ALA A 103 -10.56 19.54 -5.65
C ALA A 103 -9.06 19.69 -5.40
N ARG A 104 -8.49 18.85 -4.51
CA ARG A 104 -7.04 18.80 -4.23
C ARG A 104 -6.24 18.40 -5.47
N GLY A 105 -6.67 17.37 -6.19
CA GLY A 105 -6.01 16.89 -7.41
C GLY A 105 -5.93 17.95 -8.49
N ARG A 106 -6.96 18.80 -8.63
CA ARG A 106 -6.93 19.95 -9.54
C ARG A 106 -5.86 20.98 -9.16
N VAL A 107 -5.70 21.25 -7.86
CA VAL A 107 -4.67 22.17 -7.37
C VAL A 107 -3.27 21.65 -7.70
N ILE A 108 -3.03 20.35 -7.51
CA ILE A 108 -1.74 19.70 -7.82
C ILE A 108 -1.48 19.73 -9.33
N ALA A 109 -2.47 19.35 -10.15
CA ALA A 109 -2.30 19.25 -11.60
C ALA A 109 -2.05 20.59 -12.31
N CYS A 110 -2.60 21.70 -11.80
CA CYS A 110 -2.40 23.03 -12.38
C CYS A 110 -0.97 23.60 -12.23
N GLN A 111 -0.07 22.88 -11.56
CA GLN A 111 1.33 23.30 -11.36
C GLN A 111 2.26 22.86 -12.50
N TYR A 112 1.75 22.14 -13.50
CA TYR A 112 2.47 21.65 -14.68
C TYR A 112 1.87 22.20 -15.98
#